data_AF-A0AAU6LLD7-F1
#
_entry.id   AF-A0AAU6LLD7-F1
#
_cell.length_a   1.000
_cell.length_b   1.000
_cell.length_c   1.000
_cell.angle_alpha   90.00
_cell.angle_beta   90.00
_cell.angle_gamma   90.00
#
_symmetry.space_group_name_H-M   'P 1'
#
loop_
_entity.id
_entity.type
_entity.pdbx_description
1 polymer ?
#
loop_
_entity_poly.entity_id
_entity_poly.type
_entity_poly.pdbx_seq_one_letter_code
_entity_poly.pdbx_strand_id
1 'polypeptide(L)'
;MSSTPQTRSDSTDKGGDCNPGAIDDLTCSARGIHRRAEVTEEHLPQLKDFKEKFDSARAEYTKARDAAEKDLDAARGTLHTVREQIRCRVHKDQKQCLARAVDEVFEDIKDCAGDWGCRVEECACEFDDEVEEDDTVATLSARIARYTTEVENAAYCFTRLHRELEDLPERATKIKTEAAQLLADASDPDTGKDVVRLYARLLILERRIEEVWRGFTTVEAYVGCLCKALLCVLRGRQAIATLEGAKAVLMCKEEAGKAACERKQAQTPEEVMAVYERLCPPCPPKRAATAEDGDDTVEVEAVGGTLT
;
A
#
# COMPACT_ATOMS: atom_id res chain seq x y z
N MET A 1 -7.87 -30.00 -0.91
CA MET A 1 -7.82 -30.96 -2.03
C MET A 1 -8.27 -30.23 -3.28
N SER A 2 -7.33 -29.68 -4.04
CA SER A 2 -7.61 -29.04 -5.33
C SER A 2 -6.55 -29.49 -6.31
N SER A 3 -7.02 -30.11 -7.38
CA SER A 3 -6.25 -30.77 -8.41
C SER A 3 -5.68 -29.75 -9.39
N THR A 4 -4.35 -29.73 -9.52
CA THR A 4 -3.66 -29.02 -10.59
C THR A 4 -3.86 -29.77 -11.91
N PRO A 5 -4.18 -29.12 -13.04
CA PRO A 5 -4.17 -29.77 -14.34
C PRO A 5 -2.71 -30.01 -14.76
N GLN A 6 -2.33 -31.28 -14.89
CA GLN A 6 -1.08 -31.67 -15.54
C GLN A 6 -1.18 -31.41 -17.04
N THR A 7 -0.41 -30.45 -17.53
CA THR A 7 -0.12 -30.31 -18.96
C THR A 7 0.69 -31.53 -19.40
N ARG A 8 0.11 -32.32 -20.31
CA ARG A 8 0.76 -33.50 -20.90
C ARG A 8 1.98 -33.06 -21.72
N SER A 9 3.16 -33.42 -21.22
CA SER A 9 4.41 -33.45 -21.98
C SER A 9 4.43 -34.74 -22.80
N ASP A 10 4.22 -34.62 -24.09
CA ASP A 10 4.41 -35.73 -25.03
C ASP A 10 5.20 -35.23 -26.24
N SER A 11 6.52 -35.37 -26.19
CA SER A 11 7.37 -35.63 -27.36
C SER A 11 8.83 -35.79 -26.95
N THR A 12 9.30 -37.02 -27.11
CA THR A 12 10.70 -37.42 -27.19
C THR A 12 11.52 -36.54 -28.13
N ASP A 13 12.52 -35.85 -27.59
CA ASP A 13 13.81 -35.67 -28.27
C ASP A 13 14.94 -35.67 -27.24
N LYS A 14 15.94 -36.53 -27.47
CA LYS A 14 17.11 -36.73 -26.60
C LYS A 14 18.30 -36.02 -27.23
N GLY A 15 18.31 -34.71 -27.11
CA GLY A 15 19.46 -33.83 -27.27
C GLY A 15 19.28 -32.69 -26.29
N GLY A 16 20.07 -32.65 -25.21
CA GLY A 16 19.96 -31.60 -24.21
C GLY A 16 20.42 -30.28 -24.82
N ASP A 17 19.47 -29.50 -25.35
CA ASP A 17 19.73 -28.15 -25.80
C ASP A 17 20.19 -27.31 -24.61
N CYS A 18 21.49 -27.01 -24.56
CA CYS A 18 22.02 -25.96 -23.71
C CYS A 18 21.39 -24.64 -24.15
N ASN A 19 20.35 -24.20 -23.44
CA ASN A 19 19.75 -22.88 -23.64
C ASN A 19 20.49 -21.83 -22.79
N PRO A 20 21.45 -21.06 -23.35
CA PRO A 20 22.15 -20.02 -22.60
C PRO A 20 21.22 -18.90 -22.10
N GLY A 21 20.03 -18.74 -22.68
CA GLY A 21 19.03 -17.77 -22.22
C GLY A 21 18.54 -18.03 -20.78
N ALA A 22 18.67 -19.26 -20.29
CA ALA A 22 18.34 -19.59 -18.90
C ALA A 22 19.25 -18.85 -17.88
N ILE A 23 20.48 -18.47 -18.28
CA ILE A 23 21.39 -17.67 -17.44
C ILE A 23 20.90 -16.21 -17.34
N ASP A 24 20.44 -15.66 -18.45
CA ASP A 24 19.89 -14.30 -18.49
C ASP A 24 18.60 -14.22 -17.67
N ASP A 25 17.72 -15.21 -17.80
CA ASP A 25 16.50 -15.32 -16.98
C ASP A 25 16.81 -15.38 -15.47
N LEU A 26 17.78 -16.21 -15.08
CA LEU A 26 18.21 -16.31 -13.68
C LEU A 26 18.80 -15.00 -13.17
N THR A 27 19.62 -14.33 -13.99
CA THR A 27 20.25 -13.05 -13.67
C THR A 27 19.20 -11.95 -13.48
N CYS A 28 18.21 -11.87 -14.37
CA CYS A 28 17.12 -10.92 -14.23
C CYS A 28 16.24 -11.22 -13.02
N SER A 29 15.95 -12.50 -12.74
CA SER A 29 15.26 -12.90 -11.51
C SER A 29 16.02 -12.47 -10.25
N ALA A 30 17.34 -12.65 -10.22
CA ALA A 30 18.17 -12.23 -9.09
C ALA A 30 18.13 -10.71 -8.87
N ARG A 31 18.15 -9.92 -9.95
CA ARG A 31 18.00 -8.45 -9.88
C ARG A 31 16.66 -8.05 -9.28
N GLY A 32 15.58 -8.75 -9.63
CA GLY A 32 14.26 -8.53 -9.03
C GLY A 32 14.24 -8.81 -7.52
N ILE A 33 14.82 -9.93 -7.09
CA ILE A 33 14.94 -10.27 -5.66
C ILE A 33 15.73 -9.21 -4.90
N HIS A 34 16.86 -8.78 -5.46
CA HIS A 34 17.69 -7.73 -4.87
C HIS A 34 16.89 -6.43 -4.70
N ARG A 35 16.18 -5.99 -5.74
CA ARG A 35 15.40 -4.76 -5.69
C ARG A 35 14.28 -4.82 -4.65
N ARG A 36 13.59 -5.95 -4.54
CA ARG A 36 12.57 -6.17 -3.50
C ARG A 36 13.16 -6.06 -2.09
N ALA A 37 14.35 -6.62 -1.88
CA ALA A 37 15.05 -6.55 -0.59
C ALA A 37 15.42 -5.11 -0.23
N GLU A 38 16.02 -4.35 -1.17
CA GLU A 38 16.36 -2.93 -0.98
C GLU A 38 15.14 -2.11 -0.55
N VAL A 39 14.03 -2.20 -1.30
CA VAL A 39 12.80 -1.44 -1.00
C VAL A 39 12.23 -1.83 0.37
N THR A 40 12.36 -3.10 0.77
CA THR A 40 11.93 -3.55 2.10
C THR A 40 12.82 -2.96 3.20
N GLU A 41 14.13 -2.94 2.99
CA GLU A 41 15.11 -2.37 3.93
C GLU A 41 14.93 -0.86 4.10
N GLU A 42 14.66 -0.13 3.00
CA GLU A 42 14.39 1.32 2.99
C GLU A 42 13.27 1.71 3.97
N HIS A 43 12.24 0.87 4.09
CA HIS A 43 11.04 1.16 4.90
C HIS A 43 11.04 0.49 6.28
N LEU A 44 11.95 -0.44 6.54
CA LEU A 44 12.01 -1.18 7.80
C LEU A 44 12.10 -0.28 9.06
N PRO A 45 12.86 0.83 9.08
CA PRO A 45 12.89 1.73 10.24
C PRO A 45 11.52 2.33 10.57
N GLN A 46 10.76 2.78 9.56
CA GLN A 46 9.42 3.33 9.75
C GLN A 46 8.46 2.26 10.31
N LEU A 47 8.53 1.02 9.79
CA LEU A 47 7.68 -0.07 10.25
C LEU A 47 7.98 -0.45 11.72
N LYS A 48 9.25 -0.40 12.13
CA LYS A 48 9.65 -0.61 13.53
C LYS A 48 9.09 0.49 14.45
N ASP A 49 9.27 1.76 14.07
CA ASP A 49 8.70 2.89 14.81
C ASP A 49 7.17 2.78 14.94
N PHE A 50 6.47 2.44 13.85
CA PHE A 50 5.02 2.26 13.89
C PHE A 50 4.60 1.10 14.77
N LYS A 51 5.35 -0.01 14.75
CA LYS A 51 5.10 -1.13 15.65
C LYS A 51 5.25 -0.72 17.12
N GLU A 52 6.34 -0.05 17.48
CA GLU A 52 6.57 0.41 18.84
C GLU A 52 5.44 1.33 19.33
N LYS A 53 5.05 2.30 18.49
CA LYS A 53 3.92 3.20 18.76
C LYS A 53 2.59 2.45 18.90
N PHE A 54 2.34 1.44 18.08
CA PHE A 54 1.12 0.65 18.15
C PHE A 54 1.07 -0.19 19.43
N ASP A 55 2.19 -0.80 19.82
CA ASP A 55 2.29 -1.66 21.00
C ASP A 55 1.99 -0.87 22.29
N SER A 56 2.38 0.42 22.38
CA SER A 56 2.06 1.28 23.53
C SER A 56 0.70 1.98 23.44
N ALA A 57 0.18 2.20 22.23
CA ALA A 57 -0.95 3.10 21.97
C ALA A 57 -2.20 2.80 22.81
N ARG A 58 -2.53 1.52 23.06
CA ARG A 58 -3.72 1.15 23.85
C ARG A 58 -3.61 1.65 25.28
N ALA A 59 -2.47 1.40 25.93
CA ALA A 59 -2.25 1.80 27.31
C ALA A 59 -2.15 3.33 27.44
N GLU A 60 -1.41 3.97 26.53
CA GLU A 60 -1.23 5.41 26.52
C GLU A 60 -2.53 6.16 26.25
N TYR A 61 -3.32 5.70 25.28
CA TYR A 61 -4.62 6.31 24.98
C TYR A 61 -5.62 6.11 26.12
N THR A 62 -5.60 4.95 26.79
CA THR A 62 -6.43 4.72 27.99
C THR A 62 -6.09 5.75 29.06
N LYS A 63 -4.80 5.94 29.37
CA LYS A 63 -4.33 6.95 30.32
C LYS A 63 -4.71 8.38 29.90
N ALA A 64 -4.56 8.70 28.61
CA ALA A 64 -4.93 10.00 28.06
C ALA A 64 -6.44 10.27 28.21
N ARG A 65 -7.29 9.27 27.96
CA ARG A 65 -8.74 9.35 28.16
C ARG A 65 -9.10 9.52 29.63
N ASP A 66 -8.52 8.74 30.53
CA ASP A 66 -8.81 8.85 31.96
C ASP A 66 -8.43 10.24 32.51
N ALA A 67 -7.33 10.82 32.01
CA ALA A 67 -6.92 12.18 32.34
C ALA A 67 -7.90 13.22 31.77
N ALA A 68 -8.26 13.08 30.50
CA ALA A 68 -9.22 13.95 29.83
C ALA A 68 -10.61 13.91 30.50
N GLU A 69 -11.10 12.72 30.87
CA GLU A 69 -12.40 12.53 31.51
C GLU A 69 -12.50 13.29 32.85
N LYS A 70 -11.45 13.23 33.69
CA LYS A 70 -11.38 14.01 34.93
C LYS A 70 -11.49 15.52 34.68
N ASP A 71 -10.79 16.00 33.65
CA ASP A 71 -10.82 17.42 33.28
C ASP A 71 -12.20 17.84 32.73
N LEU A 72 -12.82 16.97 31.93
CA LEU A 72 -14.15 17.19 31.38
C LEU A 72 -15.23 17.14 32.46
N ASP A 73 -15.13 16.26 33.45
CA ASP A 73 -16.06 16.22 34.59
C ASP A 73 -15.96 17.48 35.44
N ALA A 74 -14.73 17.95 35.71
CA ALA A 74 -14.52 19.24 36.38
C ALA A 74 -15.12 20.41 35.57
N ALA A 75 -14.93 20.39 34.25
CA ALA A 75 -15.54 21.37 33.34
C ALA A 75 -17.06 21.31 33.38
N ARG A 76 -17.68 20.12 33.29
CA ARG A 76 -19.14 19.93 33.36
C ARG A 76 -19.73 20.46 34.67
N GLY A 77 -19.10 20.17 35.81
CA GLY A 77 -19.52 20.72 37.10
C GLY A 77 -19.46 22.25 37.15
N THR A 78 -18.40 22.82 36.57
CA THR A 78 -18.23 24.28 36.45
C THR A 78 -19.30 24.90 35.55
N LEU A 79 -19.53 24.33 34.36
CA LEU A 79 -20.53 24.81 33.41
C LEU A 79 -21.96 24.66 33.93
N HIS A 80 -22.24 23.61 34.72
CA HIS A 80 -23.50 23.47 35.43
C HIS A 80 -23.72 24.65 36.40
N THR A 81 -22.70 25.01 37.17
CA THR A 81 -22.75 26.17 38.08
C THR A 81 -22.99 27.48 37.31
N VAL A 82 -22.26 27.71 36.22
CA VAL A 82 -22.45 28.88 35.34
C VAL A 82 -23.88 28.94 34.83
N ARG A 83 -24.40 27.82 34.31
CA ARG A 83 -25.77 27.72 33.81
C ARG A 83 -26.77 28.16 34.87
N GLU A 84 -26.64 27.66 36.09
CA GLU A 84 -27.56 28.01 37.19
C GLU A 84 -27.50 29.51 37.55
N GLN A 85 -26.32 30.14 37.49
CA GLN A 85 -26.16 31.58 37.74
C GLN A 85 -26.83 32.45 36.66
N ILE A 86 -26.77 32.03 35.38
CA ILE A 86 -27.23 32.87 34.26
C ILE A 86 -28.59 32.46 33.68
N ARG A 87 -29.14 31.28 34.02
CA ARG A 87 -30.34 30.72 33.35
C ARG A 87 -31.57 31.62 33.42
N CYS A 88 -31.74 32.38 34.50
CA CYS A 88 -32.89 33.28 34.68
C CYS A 88 -32.72 34.64 33.99
N ARG A 89 -31.51 34.92 33.47
CA ARG A 89 -31.12 36.21 32.89
C ARG A 89 -31.14 36.21 31.35
N VAL A 90 -31.45 35.06 30.73
CA VAL A 90 -31.57 34.90 29.27
C VAL A 90 -32.98 34.46 28.91
N HIS A 91 -33.61 35.15 27.96
CA HIS A 91 -34.95 34.81 27.51
C HIS A 91 -34.99 33.49 26.75
N LYS A 92 -36.12 32.78 26.80
CA LYS A 92 -36.29 31.47 26.15
C LYS A 92 -35.96 31.53 24.64
N ASP A 93 -36.44 32.56 23.95
CA ASP A 93 -36.23 32.71 22.50
C ASP A 93 -34.75 32.95 22.17
N GLN A 94 -34.05 33.73 23.01
CA GLN A 94 -32.61 33.93 22.88
C GLN A 94 -31.85 32.61 23.05
N LYS A 95 -32.21 31.77 24.03
CA LYS A 95 -31.58 30.46 24.23
C LYS A 95 -31.72 29.58 22.99
N GLN A 96 -32.91 29.53 22.40
CA GLN A 96 -33.17 28.74 21.19
C GLN A 96 -32.41 29.28 19.97
N CYS A 97 -32.39 30.60 19.78
CA CYS A 97 -31.64 31.22 18.69
C CYS A 97 -30.13 30.97 18.83
N LEU A 98 -29.58 31.10 20.04
CA LEU A 98 -28.17 30.83 20.31
C LEU A 98 -27.81 29.36 20.10
N ALA A 99 -28.65 28.42 20.55
CA ALA A 99 -28.42 27.00 20.30
C ALA A 99 -28.34 26.69 18.80
N ARG A 100 -29.30 27.20 18.01
CA ARG A 100 -29.29 27.04 16.55
C ARG A 100 -28.05 27.66 15.90
N ALA A 101 -27.66 28.85 16.33
CA ALA A 101 -26.47 29.52 15.81
C ALA A 101 -25.19 28.75 16.14
N VAL A 102 -25.10 28.13 17.32
CA VAL A 102 -24.00 27.25 17.69
C VAL A 102 -24.00 26.01 16.80
N ASP A 103 -25.15 25.34 16.61
CA ASP A 103 -25.25 24.17 15.75
C ASP A 103 -24.78 24.48 14.32
N GLU A 104 -25.26 25.59 13.73
CA GLU A 104 -24.89 26.02 12.38
C GLU A 104 -23.38 26.27 12.25
N VAL A 105 -22.78 27.00 13.20
CA VAL A 105 -21.33 27.27 13.19
C VAL A 105 -20.51 25.99 13.38
N PHE A 106 -20.98 25.04 14.19
CA PHE A 106 -20.25 23.79 14.41
C PHE A 106 -20.34 22.83 13.22
N GLU A 107 -21.47 22.80 12.50
CA GLU A 107 -21.55 22.09 11.21
C GLU A 107 -20.60 22.72 10.18
N ASP A 108 -20.56 24.05 10.06
CA ASP A 108 -19.60 24.74 9.18
C ASP A 108 -18.13 24.42 9.55
N ILE A 109 -17.81 24.41 10.85
CA ILE A 109 -16.47 24.05 11.34
C ILE A 109 -16.13 22.59 10.97
N LYS A 110 -17.09 21.67 11.09
CA LYS A 110 -16.90 20.26 10.76
C LYS A 110 -16.68 20.08 9.26
N ASP A 111 -17.44 20.77 8.43
CA ASP A 111 -17.25 20.78 6.97
C ASP A 111 -15.87 21.33 6.58
N CYS A 112 -15.40 22.38 7.26
CA CYS A 112 -14.08 22.98 7.01
C CYS A 112 -12.91 22.11 7.52
N ALA A 113 -13.03 21.50 8.70
CA ALA A 113 -11.97 20.67 9.30
C ALA A 113 -11.92 19.25 8.69
N GLY A 114 -12.99 18.86 8.00
CA GLY A 114 -13.22 17.53 7.47
C GLY A 114 -13.58 16.51 8.56
N ASP A 115 -13.92 15.31 8.13
CA ASP A 115 -14.48 14.28 9.01
C ASP A 115 -13.60 13.94 10.21
N TRP A 116 -14.25 13.85 11.36
CA TRP A 116 -13.65 13.37 12.60
C TRP A 116 -13.60 11.84 12.61
N GLY A 117 -12.68 11.26 13.37
CA GLY A 117 -12.56 9.83 13.55
C GLY A 117 -11.63 9.17 12.55
N CYS A 118 -11.99 7.94 12.16
CA CYS A 118 -11.12 7.13 11.33
C CYS A 118 -11.20 7.54 9.86
N ARG A 119 -10.08 8.03 9.31
CA ARG A 119 -9.96 8.43 7.90
C ARG A 119 -9.34 7.36 7.00
N VAL A 120 -9.08 6.17 7.54
CA VAL A 120 -8.59 5.04 6.74
C VAL A 120 -9.81 4.32 6.19
N GLU A 121 -10.10 4.55 4.92
CA GLU A 121 -11.13 3.80 4.20
C GLU A 121 -10.71 2.33 4.06
N GLU A 122 -11.62 1.40 4.35
CA GLU A 122 -11.33 -0.03 4.31
C GLU A 122 -10.95 -0.52 2.90
N CYS A 123 -11.55 0.06 1.86
CA CYS A 123 -11.30 -0.30 0.45
C CYS A 123 -10.00 0.27 -0.12
N ALA A 124 -9.41 1.30 0.50
CA ALA A 124 -8.19 1.95 0.01
C ALA A 124 -6.90 1.20 0.39
N CYS A 125 -7.03 0.01 0.99
CA CYS A 125 -5.91 -0.77 1.52
C CYS A 125 -5.83 -2.17 0.89
N GLU A 126 -6.50 -2.36 -0.25
CA GLU A 126 -6.41 -3.55 -1.10
C GLU A 126 -5.39 -3.27 -2.19
N PHE A 127 -4.20 -3.84 -2.01
CA PHE A 127 -3.08 -3.69 -2.94
C PHE A 127 -2.90 -5.00 -3.69
N ASP A 128 -3.21 -4.98 -4.98
CA ASP A 128 -2.90 -6.08 -5.90
C ASP A 128 -1.40 -6.06 -6.26
N ASP A 129 -0.70 -7.13 -5.89
CA ASP A 129 0.71 -7.35 -6.17
C ASP A 129 0.98 -8.41 -7.26
N GLU A 130 -0.08 -8.88 -7.93
CA GLU A 130 0.02 -9.80 -9.06
C GLU A 130 0.57 -9.06 -10.30
N VAL A 131 1.39 -9.74 -11.09
CA VAL A 131 2.03 -9.19 -12.29
C VAL A 131 1.50 -9.97 -13.48
N GLU A 132 0.80 -9.26 -14.36
CA GLU A 132 0.16 -9.84 -15.53
C GLU A 132 1.17 -10.02 -16.68
N GLU A 133 0.84 -10.87 -17.66
CA GLU A 133 1.71 -11.10 -18.82
C GLU A 133 1.87 -9.85 -19.70
N ASP A 134 0.85 -8.97 -19.72
CA ASP A 134 0.85 -7.72 -20.48
C ASP A 134 1.39 -6.51 -19.69
N ASP A 135 1.82 -6.72 -18.45
CA ASP A 135 2.45 -5.67 -17.66
C ASP A 135 3.77 -5.22 -18.30
N THR A 136 3.91 -3.91 -18.42
CA THR A 136 5.11 -3.24 -18.93
C THR A 136 5.81 -2.48 -17.79
N VAL A 137 7.05 -2.06 -18.01
CA VAL A 137 7.75 -1.16 -17.07
C VAL A 137 6.92 0.09 -16.77
N ALA A 138 6.17 0.60 -17.75
CA ALA A 138 5.33 1.79 -17.58
C ALA A 138 4.07 1.53 -16.73
N THR A 139 3.35 0.42 -16.97
CA THR A 139 2.15 0.07 -16.19
C THR A 139 2.51 -0.23 -14.74
N LEU A 140 3.59 -1.00 -14.50
CA LEU A 140 4.10 -1.24 -13.16
C LEU A 140 4.53 0.05 -12.46
N SER A 141 5.21 0.96 -13.17
CA SER A 141 5.62 2.25 -12.58
C SER A 141 4.42 3.10 -12.15
N ALA A 142 3.36 3.13 -12.96
CA ALA A 142 2.14 3.87 -12.62
C ALA A 142 1.43 3.25 -11.41
N ARG A 143 1.34 1.91 -11.34
CA ARG A 143 0.75 1.19 -10.20
C ARG A 143 1.54 1.41 -8.91
N ILE A 144 2.87 1.33 -8.98
CA ILE A 144 3.78 1.64 -7.86
C ILE A 144 3.56 3.07 -7.36
N ALA A 145 3.52 4.06 -8.25
CA ALA A 145 3.32 5.47 -7.86
C ALA A 145 1.97 5.71 -7.15
N ARG A 146 0.90 5.07 -7.63
CA ARG A 146 -0.42 5.10 -6.98
C ARG A 146 -0.34 4.51 -5.57
N TYR A 147 0.19 3.29 -5.43
CA TYR A 147 0.29 2.63 -4.13
C TYR A 147 1.19 3.39 -3.15
N THR A 148 2.28 4.00 -3.63
CA THR A 148 3.13 4.86 -2.79
C THR A 148 2.32 6.01 -2.20
N THR A 149 1.49 6.68 -3.01
CA THR A 149 0.63 7.78 -2.53
C THR A 149 -0.37 7.29 -1.47
N GLU A 150 -1.02 6.15 -1.71
CA GLU A 150 -1.99 5.56 -0.77
C GLU A 150 -1.33 5.15 0.56
N VAL A 151 -0.16 4.53 0.49
CA VAL A 151 0.65 4.15 1.66
C VAL A 151 1.12 5.37 2.44
N GLU A 152 1.54 6.43 1.77
CA GLU A 152 1.94 7.69 2.41
C GLU A 152 0.76 8.37 3.12
N ASN A 153 -0.42 8.37 2.50
CA ASN A 153 -1.65 8.86 3.13
C ASN A 153 -2.01 8.04 4.38
N ALA A 154 -1.88 6.72 4.34
CA ALA A 154 -2.10 5.85 5.49
C ALA A 154 -1.05 6.07 6.60
N ALA A 155 0.22 6.27 6.24
CA ALA A 155 1.29 6.57 7.18
C ALA A 155 1.11 7.95 7.86
N TYR A 156 0.64 8.94 7.10
CA TYR A 156 0.23 10.23 7.63
C TYR A 156 -0.94 10.07 8.61
N CYS A 157 -1.96 9.28 8.25
CA CYS A 157 -3.08 8.99 9.15
C CYS A 157 -2.61 8.31 10.45
N PHE A 158 -1.73 7.31 10.37
CA PHE A 158 -1.15 6.65 11.55
C PHE A 158 -0.44 7.66 12.46
N THR A 159 0.41 8.50 11.88
CA THR A 159 1.16 9.53 12.62
C THR A 159 0.24 10.54 13.30
N ARG A 160 -0.81 10.99 12.59
CA ARG A 160 -1.81 11.90 13.12
C ARG A 160 -2.62 11.26 14.25
N LEU A 161 -3.01 10.00 14.11
CA LEU A 161 -3.71 9.26 15.17
C LEU A 161 -2.82 9.11 16.40
N HIS A 162 -1.53 8.82 16.23
CA HIS A 162 -0.61 8.74 17.35
C HIS A 162 -0.48 10.07 18.13
N ARG A 163 -0.53 11.23 17.44
CA ARG A 163 -0.55 12.54 18.11
C ARG A 163 -1.77 12.77 19.00
N GLU A 164 -2.87 12.06 18.77
CA GLU A 164 -4.07 12.16 19.61
C GLU A 164 -3.78 11.82 21.09
N LEU A 165 -2.73 11.03 21.37
CA LEU A 165 -2.26 10.76 22.72
C LEU A 165 -1.89 12.02 23.50
N GLU A 166 -1.38 13.04 22.81
CA GLU A 166 -1.01 14.35 23.35
C GLU A 166 -2.15 15.35 23.19
N ASP A 167 -2.76 15.40 22.00
CA ASP A 167 -3.78 16.39 21.67
C ASP A 167 -5.05 16.23 22.52
N LEU A 168 -5.46 15.01 22.90
CA LEU A 168 -6.69 14.79 23.68
C LEU A 168 -6.59 15.39 25.10
N PRO A 169 -5.55 15.08 25.91
CA PRO A 169 -5.35 15.74 27.19
C PRO A 169 -5.28 17.27 27.09
N GLU A 170 -4.54 17.80 26.11
CA GLU A 170 -4.41 19.25 25.92
C GLU A 170 -5.77 19.91 25.64
N ARG A 171 -6.58 19.32 24.76
CA ARG A 171 -7.93 19.82 24.48
C ARG A 171 -8.81 19.78 25.72
N ALA A 172 -8.79 18.69 26.49
CA ALA A 172 -9.58 18.58 27.72
C ALA A 172 -9.16 19.61 28.78
N THR A 173 -7.85 19.79 29.00
CA THR A 173 -7.33 20.82 29.91
C THR A 173 -7.71 22.23 29.45
N LYS A 174 -7.65 22.50 28.14
CA LYS A 174 -8.09 23.79 27.59
C LYS A 174 -9.58 24.05 27.88
N ILE A 175 -10.44 23.06 27.66
CA ILE A 175 -11.88 23.17 27.95
C ILE A 175 -12.11 23.44 29.45
N LYS A 176 -11.40 22.72 30.33
CA LYS A 176 -11.46 22.96 31.79
C LYS A 176 -11.08 24.38 32.17
N THR A 177 -9.98 24.90 31.62
CA THR A 177 -9.52 26.28 31.85
C THR A 177 -10.52 27.30 31.32
N GLU A 178 -11.05 27.10 30.11
CA GLU A 178 -12.06 28.00 29.53
C GLU A 178 -13.38 27.98 30.34
N ALA A 179 -13.78 26.84 30.89
CA ALA A 179 -14.93 26.72 31.80
C ALA A 179 -14.72 27.47 33.11
N ALA A 180 -13.53 27.35 33.72
CA ALA A 180 -13.17 28.10 34.92
C ALA A 180 -13.15 29.62 34.67
N GLN A 181 -12.62 30.05 33.52
CA GLN A 181 -12.66 31.46 33.11
C GLN A 181 -14.09 31.94 32.93
N LEU A 182 -14.96 31.14 32.29
CA LEU A 182 -16.37 31.50 32.12
C LEU A 182 -17.09 31.68 33.47
N LEU A 183 -16.77 30.86 34.47
CA LEU A 183 -17.30 31.03 35.83
C LEU A 183 -16.86 32.33 36.49
N ALA A 184 -15.58 32.69 36.34
CA ALA A 184 -15.07 33.98 36.81
C ALA A 184 -15.80 35.14 36.12
N ASP A 185 -15.91 35.10 34.79
CA ASP A 185 -16.55 36.15 34.00
C ASP A 185 -18.04 36.32 34.31
N ALA A 186 -18.74 35.23 34.66
CA ALA A 186 -20.15 35.25 35.04
C ALA A 186 -20.38 35.88 36.43
N SER A 187 -19.37 35.83 37.30
CA SER A 187 -19.40 36.41 38.65
C SER A 187 -18.91 37.86 38.69
N ASP A 188 -18.21 38.31 37.64
CA ASP A 188 -17.67 39.66 37.53
C ASP A 188 -18.78 40.68 37.19
N PRO A 189 -18.82 41.85 37.85
CA PRO A 189 -19.88 42.84 37.68
C PRO A 189 -19.88 43.53 36.31
N ASP A 190 -18.78 43.51 35.56
CA ASP A 190 -18.67 44.16 34.25
C ASP A 190 -18.86 43.16 33.12
N THR A 191 -18.09 42.07 33.08
CA THR A 191 -18.26 41.02 32.06
C THR A 191 -19.55 40.23 32.27
N GLY A 192 -20.04 40.13 33.51
CA GLY A 192 -21.29 39.49 33.87
C GLY A 192 -22.54 40.17 33.31
N LYS A 193 -22.43 41.37 32.71
CA LYS A 193 -23.55 42.11 32.11
C LYS A 193 -23.94 41.57 30.72
N ASP A 194 -23.00 41.06 29.93
CA ASP A 194 -23.28 40.49 28.60
C ASP A 194 -23.71 39.01 28.71
N VAL A 195 -24.90 38.80 29.26
CA VAL A 195 -25.44 37.47 29.55
C VAL A 195 -25.64 36.64 28.27
N VAL A 196 -25.95 37.29 27.15
CA VAL A 196 -26.11 36.62 25.84
C VAL A 196 -24.79 36.00 25.40
N ARG A 197 -23.69 36.75 25.47
CA ARG A 197 -22.35 36.24 25.14
C ARG A 197 -21.88 35.15 26.10
N LEU A 198 -22.16 35.30 27.40
CA LEU A 198 -21.84 34.26 28.39
C LEU A 198 -22.60 32.96 28.12
N TYR A 199 -23.88 33.05 27.75
CA TYR A 199 -24.67 31.88 27.39
C TYR A 199 -24.20 31.24 26.08
N ALA A 200 -23.80 32.03 25.08
CA ALA A 200 -23.19 31.50 23.87
C ALA A 200 -21.88 30.72 24.17
N ARG A 201 -21.00 31.29 25.01
CA ARG A 201 -19.76 30.62 25.46
C ARG A 201 -20.04 29.32 26.21
N LEU A 202 -21.07 29.30 27.07
CA LEU A 202 -21.53 28.08 27.74
C LEU A 202 -21.88 27.00 26.71
N LEU A 203 -22.75 27.30 25.74
CA LEU A 203 -23.17 26.34 24.71
C LEU A 203 -21.99 25.83 23.88
N ILE A 204 -21.07 26.71 23.49
CA ILE A 204 -19.85 26.34 22.76
C ILE A 204 -19.01 25.36 23.57
N LEU A 205 -18.82 25.60 24.87
CA LEU A 205 -18.02 24.71 25.72
C LEU A 205 -18.69 23.35 25.94
N GLU A 206 -20.01 23.32 26.07
CA GLU A 206 -20.75 22.05 26.16
C GLU A 206 -20.61 21.22 24.89
N ARG A 207 -20.74 21.86 23.72
CA ARG A 207 -20.50 21.20 22.44
C ARG A 207 -19.07 20.68 22.30
N ARG A 208 -18.08 21.47 22.73
CA ARG A 208 -16.67 21.04 22.75
C ARG A 208 -16.43 19.84 23.67
N ILE A 209 -17.15 19.72 24.78
CA ILE A 209 -17.08 18.56 25.67
C ILE A 209 -17.60 17.29 24.97
N GLU A 210 -18.67 17.41 24.19
CA GLU A 210 -19.23 16.28 23.43
C GLU A 210 -18.29 15.85 22.29
N GLU A 211 -17.70 16.82 21.58
CA GLU A 211 -16.84 16.59 20.43
C GLU A 211 -15.36 16.34 20.77
N VAL A 212 -14.97 16.43 22.04
CA VAL A 212 -13.57 16.31 22.49
C VAL A 212 -12.89 15.01 22.03
N TRP A 213 -13.68 13.94 21.87
CA TRP A 213 -13.24 12.61 21.46
C TRP A 213 -13.01 12.47 19.96
N ARG A 214 -13.40 13.47 19.15
CA ARG A 214 -13.15 13.52 17.70
C ARG A 214 -13.53 12.22 16.97
N GLY A 215 -14.68 11.63 17.31
CA GLY A 215 -15.17 10.38 16.71
C GLY A 215 -14.65 9.09 17.35
N PHE A 216 -13.71 9.15 18.29
CA PHE A 216 -13.20 7.99 19.03
C PHE A 216 -13.83 7.88 20.42
N THR A 217 -15.09 7.47 20.47
CA THR A 217 -15.85 7.36 21.73
C THR A 217 -15.32 6.27 22.65
N THR A 218 -14.54 5.30 22.15
CA THR A 218 -13.92 4.22 22.92
C THR A 218 -12.44 4.06 22.61
N VAL A 219 -11.69 3.42 23.53
CA VAL A 219 -10.29 3.01 23.28
C VAL A 219 -10.21 2.06 22.08
N GLU A 220 -11.19 1.17 21.94
CA GLU A 220 -11.26 0.21 20.84
C GLU A 220 -11.42 0.88 19.48
N ALA A 221 -12.29 1.89 19.36
CA ALA A 221 -12.46 2.64 18.11
C ALA A 221 -11.15 3.31 17.67
N TYR A 222 -10.40 3.88 18.61
CA TYR A 222 -9.09 4.48 18.36
C TYR A 222 -8.05 3.44 17.93
N VAL A 223 -7.87 2.37 18.72
CA VAL A 223 -6.89 1.31 18.42
C VAL A 223 -7.24 0.60 17.13
N GLY A 224 -8.53 0.38 16.85
CA GLY A 224 -9.01 -0.20 15.61
C GLY A 224 -8.64 0.63 14.40
N CYS A 225 -8.80 1.96 14.47
CA CYS A 225 -8.36 2.85 13.40
C CYS A 225 -6.84 2.88 13.21
N LEU A 226 -6.09 2.92 14.32
CA LEU A 226 -4.63 2.86 14.28
C LEU A 226 -4.14 1.55 13.65
N CYS A 227 -4.79 0.43 13.97
CA CYS A 227 -4.53 -0.88 13.38
C CYS A 227 -4.81 -0.89 11.88
N LYS A 228 -5.95 -0.33 11.43
CA LYS A 228 -6.28 -0.20 10.00
C LYS A 228 -5.21 0.58 9.25
N ALA A 229 -4.78 1.73 9.78
CA ALA A 229 -3.70 2.53 9.19
C ALA A 229 -2.40 1.74 9.07
N LEU A 230 -2.00 1.03 10.13
CA LEU A 230 -0.80 0.20 10.15
C LEU A 230 -0.87 -0.94 9.13
N LEU A 231 -1.98 -1.67 9.08
CA LEU A 231 -2.17 -2.76 8.13
C LEU A 231 -2.15 -2.28 6.69
N CYS A 232 -2.72 -1.10 6.41
CA CYS A 232 -2.68 -0.46 5.11
C CYS A 232 -1.23 -0.19 4.68
N VAL A 233 -0.44 0.42 5.56
CA VAL A 233 0.99 0.69 5.31
C VAL A 233 1.74 -0.62 5.08
N LEU A 234 1.53 -1.64 5.92
CA LEU A 234 2.22 -2.93 5.78
C LEU A 234 1.92 -3.61 4.44
N ARG A 235 0.63 -3.73 4.09
CA ARG A 235 0.20 -4.37 2.84
C ARG A 235 0.69 -3.61 1.62
N GLY A 236 0.55 -2.29 1.61
CA GLY A 236 0.99 -1.49 0.46
C GLY A 236 2.50 -1.47 0.30
N ARG A 237 3.29 -1.41 1.39
CA ARG A 237 4.76 -1.54 1.31
C ARG A 237 5.17 -2.91 0.78
N GLN A 238 4.49 -3.98 1.19
CA GLN A 238 4.73 -5.32 0.65
C GLN A 238 4.44 -5.38 -0.85
N ALA A 239 3.28 -4.87 -1.29
CA ALA A 239 2.91 -4.84 -2.70
C ALA A 239 3.89 -4.02 -3.53
N ILE A 240 4.26 -2.81 -3.08
CA ILE A 240 5.27 -1.97 -3.74
C ILE A 240 6.59 -2.71 -3.90
N ALA A 241 7.07 -3.40 -2.86
CA ALA A 241 8.32 -4.16 -2.93
C ALA A 241 8.24 -5.32 -3.94
N THR A 242 7.11 -6.03 -4.01
CA THR A 242 6.87 -7.07 -5.03
C THR A 242 6.90 -6.47 -6.44
N LEU A 243 6.16 -5.38 -6.67
CA LEU A 243 6.06 -4.73 -7.98
C LEU A 243 7.38 -4.10 -8.44
N GLU A 244 8.15 -3.49 -7.53
CA GLU A 244 9.49 -2.98 -7.82
C GLU A 244 10.45 -4.11 -8.22
N GLY A 245 10.35 -5.26 -7.56
CA GLY A 245 11.09 -6.46 -7.96
C GLY A 245 10.72 -6.93 -9.37
N ALA A 246 9.43 -7.04 -9.67
CA ALA A 246 8.94 -7.44 -11.00
C ALA A 246 9.36 -6.45 -12.10
N LYS A 247 9.24 -5.15 -11.84
CA LYS A 247 9.70 -4.09 -12.73
C LYS A 247 11.19 -4.21 -13.03
N ALA A 248 12.01 -4.52 -12.03
CA ALA A 248 13.45 -4.73 -12.24
C ALA A 248 13.76 -5.97 -13.12
N VAL A 249 12.96 -7.03 -13.01
CA VAL A 249 13.05 -8.19 -13.93
C VAL A 249 12.72 -7.78 -15.36
N LEU A 250 11.61 -7.06 -15.57
CA LEU A 250 11.21 -6.61 -16.91
C LEU A 250 12.24 -5.68 -17.54
N MET A 251 12.74 -4.70 -16.79
CA MET A 251 13.80 -3.80 -17.26
C MET A 251 15.06 -4.58 -17.66
N CYS A 252 15.46 -5.57 -16.86
CA CYS A 252 16.60 -6.42 -17.18
C CYS A 252 16.39 -7.22 -18.47
N LYS A 253 15.20 -7.79 -18.68
CA LYS A 253 14.88 -8.52 -19.91
C LYS A 253 14.86 -7.61 -21.13
N GLU A 254 14.32 -6.40 -21.00
CA GLU A 254 14.37 -5.39 -22.08
C GLU A 254 15.80 -4.97 -22.42
N GLU A 255 16.65 -4.75 -21.41
CA GLU A 255 18.08 -4.44 -21.58
C GLU A 255 18.84 -5.59 -22.26
N ALA A 256 18.63 -6.83 -21.81
CA ALA A 256 19.24 -8.02 -22.40
C ALA A 256 18.79 -8.24 -23.85
N GLY A 257 17.50 -8.03 -24.14
CA GLY A 257 16.95 -8.09 -25.49
C GLY A 257 17.55 -7.04 -26.43
N LYS A 258 17.70 -5.80 -25.96
CA LYS A 258 18.39 -4.73 -26.70
C LYS A 258 19.84 -5.11 -26.97
N ALA A 259 20.58 -5.55 -25.96
CA ALA A 259 21.98 -5.97 -26.12
C ALA A 259 22.12 -7.17 -27.08
N ALA A 260 21.20 -8.13 -27.05
CA ALA A 260 21.18 -9.24 -27.99
C ALA A 260 20.92 -8.77 -29.43
N CYS A 261 20.00 -7.82 -29.61
CA CYS A 261 19.74 -7.20 -30.91
C CYS A 261 20.98 -6.46 -31.44
N GLU A 262 21.62 -5.64 -30.61
CA GLU A 262 22.84 -4.91 -30.95
C GLU A 262 23.98 -5.85 -31.32
N ARG A 263 24.18 -6.95 -30.56
CA ARG A 263 25.16 -7.99 -30.92
C ARG A 263 24.89 -8.59 -32.29
N LYS A 264 23.63 -8.95 -32.58
CA LYS A 264 23.24 -9.50 -33.88
C LYS A 264 23.45 -8.54 -35.04
N GLN A 265 23.19 -7.25 -34.82
CA GLN A 265 23.48 -6.21 -35.80
C GLN A 265 24.99 -6.04 -36.04
N ALA A 266 25.81 -6.14 -34.99
CA ALA A 266 27.25 -6.01 -35.09
C ALA A 266 27.95 -7.24 -35.70
N GLN A 267 27.40 -8.45 -35.49
CA GLN A 267 27.98 -9.75 -35.88
C GLN A 267 27.06 -10.52 -36.84
N THR A 268 26.43 -9.81 -37.78
CA THR A 268 25.41 -10.40 -38.66
C THR A 268 25.93 -11.59 -39.47
N PRO A 269 27.12 -11.57 -40.10
CA PRO A 269 27.63 -12.73 -40.83
C PRO A 269 27.80 -13.97 -39.95
N GLU A 270 28.37 -13.82 -38.75
CA GLU A 270 28.59 -14.92 -37.80
C GLU A 270 27.27 -15.50 -37.30
N GLU A 271 26.29 -14.66 -36.97
CA GLU A 271 24.95 -15.08 -36.56
C GLU A 271 24.20 -15.80 -37.69
N VAL A 272 24.34 -15.35 -38.94
CA VAL A 272 23.78 -16.04 -40.11
C VAL A 272 24.42 -17.41 -40.30
N MET A 273 25.75 -17.52 -40.16
CA MET A 273 26.44 -18.81 -40.25
C MET A 273 26.01 -19.76 -39.13
N ALA A 274 25.88 -19.28 -37.89
CA ALA A 274 25.39 -20.09 -36.77
C ALA A 274 23.96 -20.60 -37.00
N VAL A 275 23.08 -19.77 -37.56
CA VAL A 275 21.72 -20.19 -37.94
C VAL A 275 21.75 -21.17 -39.11
N TYR A 276 22.60 -20.95 -40.11
CA TYR A 276 22.76 -21.85 -41.26
C TYR A 276 23.21 -23.25 -40.82
N GLU A 277 24.24 -23.35 -39.97
CA GLU A 277 24.73 -24.63 -39.45
C GLU A 277 23.64 -25.39 -38.67
N ARG A 278 22.80 -24.66 -37.92
CA ARG A 278 21.66 -25.24 -37.20
C ARG A 278 20.55 -25.73 -38.13
N LEU A 279 20.24 -24.99 -39.20
CA LEU A 279 19.17 -25.32 -40.15
C LEU A 279 19.61 -26.35 -41.21
N CYS A 280 20.90 -26.40 -41.52
CA CYS A 280 21.51 -27.27 -42.52
C CYS A 280 22.63 -28.10 -41.88
N PRO A 281 22.30 -29.00 -40.92
CA PRO A 281 23.30 -29.85 -40.30
C PRO A 281 23.97 -30.72 -41.39
N PRO A 282 25.29 -30.91 -41.32
CA PRO A 282 25.99 -31.75 -42.30
C PRO A 282 25.36 -33.15 -42.30
N CYS A 283 25.03 -33.67 -43.49
CA CYS A 283 24.45 -35.01 -43.61
C CYS A 283 25.36 -36.00 -42.88
N PRO A 284 24.80 -36.88 -42.01
CA PRO A 284 25.60 -37.92 -41.39
C PRO A 284 26.27 -38.72 -42.51
N PRO A 285 27.56 -39.10 -42.36
CA PRO A 285 28.24 -39.86 -43.38
C PRO A 285 27.42 -41.12 -43.65
N LYS A 286 27.02 -41.32 -44.92
CA LYS A 286 26.43 -42.59 -45.37
C LYS A 286 27.37 -43.69 -44.87
N ARG A 287 26.91 -44.54 -43.95
CA ARG A 287 27.64 -45.75 -43.58
C ARG A 287 27.98 -46.44 -44.89
N ALA A 288 29.26 -46.51 -45.22
CA ALA A 288 29.73 -47.31 -46.33
C ALA A 288 29.13 -48.70 -46.10
N ALA A 289 28.27 -49.14 -47.01
CA ALA A 289 27.86 -50.53 -47.06
C ALA A 289 29.15 -51.32 -47.25
N THR A 290 29.62 -51.93 -46.16
CA THR A 290 30.61 -52.99 -46.24
C THR A 290 30.01 -54.05 -47.13
N ALA A 291 30.60 -54.20 -48.31
CA ALA A 291 30.35 -55.30 -49.21
C ALA A 291 30.49 -56.60 -48.42
N GLU A 292 29.40 -57.32 -48.25
CA GLU A 292 29.44 -58.75 -48.02
C GLU A 292 29.64 -59.38 -49.40
N ASP A 293 30.89 -59.77 -49.69
CA ASP A 293 31.20 -60.71 -50.76
C ASP A 293 30.54 -62.06 -50.40
N GLY A 294 29.40 -62.31 -51.04
CA GLY A 294 28.72 -63.59 -51.09
C GLY A 294 28.63 -64.05 -52.54
N ASP A 295 29.64 -64.84 -52.91
CA ASP A 295 29.64 -65.94 -53.89
C ASP A 295 28.26 -66.30 -54.49
N ASP A 296 28.10 -66.17 -55.82
CA ASP A 296 27.69 -67.30 -56.66
C ASP A 296 27.78 -66.99 -58.17
N THR A 297 28.39 -67.94 -58.87
CA THR A 297 28.55 -68.06 -60.32
C THR A 297 27.24 -68.32 -61.07
N VAL A 298 27.02 -67.67 -62.22
CA VAL A 298 26.28 -68.26 -63.36
C VAL A 298 26.87 -67.78 -64.69
N GLU A 299 27.37 -68.73 -65.48
CA GLU A 299 27.65 -68.65 -66.91
C GLU A 299 26.36 -68.33 -67.71
N VAL A 300 26.41 -67.39 -68.66
CA VAL A 300 25.59 -67.48 -69.88
C VAL A 300 26.36 -66.96 -71.11
N GLU A 301 26.35 -67.85 -72.09
CA GLU A 301 26.84 -67.83 -73.47
C GLU A 301 26.84 -66.54 -74.28
N ALA A 302 27.84 -66.49 -75.17
CA ALA A 302 27.96 -65.62 -76.31
C ALA A 302 26.95 -65.95 -77.43
N VAL A 303 26.35 -64.92 -78.03
CA VAL A 303 25.87 -64.96 -79.42
C VAL A 303 26.20 -63.62 -80.09
N GLY A 304 26.94 -63.70 -81.20
CA GLY A 304 27.40 -62.57 -82.00
C GLY A 304 26.46 -62.16 -83.14
N GLY A 305 26.96 -61.25 -84.00
CA GLY A 305 26.31 -60.79 -85.25
C GLY A 305 26.28 -59.26 -85.35
N THR A 306 27.39 -58.58 -85.64
CA THR A 306 27.98 -58.24 -86.95
C THR A 306 27.19 -57.19 -87.77
N LEU A 307 27.82 -56.03 -87.91
CA LEU A 307 27.60 -55.01 -88.94
C LEU A 307 28.14 -55.49 -90.30
N THR A 308 27.28 -55.49 -91.31
CA THR A 308 27.47 -54.90 -92.66
C THR A 308 26.16 -54.98 -93.41
#